data_AF-A0AAV6P817-F1
#
_entry.id   AF-A0AAV6P817-F1
#
_cell.length_a   1.000
_cell.length_b   1.000
_cell.length_c   1.000
_cell.angle_alpha   90.00
_cell.angle_beta   90.00
_cell.angle_gamma   90.00
#
_symmetry.space_group_name_H-M   'P 1'
#
loop_
_entity.id
_entity.type
_entity.pdbx_description
1 polymer ?
#
loop_
_entity_poly.entity_id
_entity_poly.type
_entity_poly.pdbx_seq_one_letter_code
_entity_poly.pdbx_strand_id
1 'polypeptide(L)'
;MVCWPDFGDQRVNARYVSCVWRVGLRLEGELGREGVEKGVRRVMVGEEGRAMRERAMDFKRRIEDSLMEDGSCSSSLKELVDLIMSFID
;
A
#
# COMPACT_ATOMS: atom_id res chain seq x y z
N MET A 1 1.93 -7.58 1.30
CA MET A 1 3.28 -7.38 0.72
C MET A 1 4.34 -7.93 1.66
N VAL A 2 5.48 -8.40 1.14
CA VAL A 2 6.70 -8.67 1.92
C VAL A 2 7.73 -7.63 1.48
N CYS A 3 8.15 -6.75 2.38
CA CYS A 3 8.97 -5.58 2.07
C CYS A 3 10.42 -5.78 2.50
N TRP A 4 11.34 -5.55 1.58
CA TRP A 4 12.76 -5.39 1.85
C TRP A 4 13.24 -4.07 1.23
N PRO A 5 13.25 -2.96 1.99
CA PRO A 5 13.63 -1.67 1.44
C PRO A 5 15.15 -1.58 1.26
N ASP A 6 15.58 -0.99 0.16
CA ASP A 6 16.99 -0.69 -0.11
C ASP A 6 17.25 0.81 0.02
N PHE A 7 16.73 1.59 -0.92
CA PHE A 7 17.03 3.01 -1.08
C PHE A 7 15.79 3.90 -1.24
N GLY A 8 15.97 5.21 -1.04
CA GLY A 8 14.96 6.22 -1.28
C GLY A 8 13.74 6.09 -0.36
N ASP A 9 12.57 6.31 -0.93
CA ASP A 9 11.27 6.28 -0.26
C ASP A 9 10.86 4.86 0.18
N GLN A 10 11.52 3.81 -0.32
CA GLN A 10 11.21 2.42 0.03
C GLN A 10 11.21 2.17 1.54
N ARG A 11 12.11 2.83 2.29
CA ARG A 11 12.18 2.69 3.77
C ARG A 11 10.92 3.23 4.45
N VAL A 12 10.40 4.36 3.96
CA VAL A 12 9.17 4.98 4.45
C VAL A 12 7.97 4.13 4.03
N ASN A 13 7.91 3.72 2.76
CA ASN A 13 6.84 2.88 2.22
C ASN A 13 6.74 1.54 2.95
N ALA A 14 7.88 0.88 3.23
CA ALA A 14 7.92 -0.36 4.01
C ALA A 14 7.32 -0.16 5.40
N ARG A 15 7.61 0.98 6.05
CA ARG A 15 7.05 1.31 7.38
C ARG A 15 5.55 1.61 7.31
N TYR A 16 5.07 2.28 6.27
CA TYR A 16 3.62 2.47 6.07
C TYR A 16 2.91 1.13 5.86
N VAL A 17 3.44 0.28 4.98
CA VAL A 17 2.89 -1.05 4.70
C VAL A 17 2.85 -1.92 5.95
N SER A 18 3.91 -1.94 6.76
CA SER A 18 4.00 -2.83 7.93
C SER A 18 3.34 -2.28 9.19
N CYS A 19 3.44 -0.98 9.46
CA CYS A 19 3.05 -0.41 10.77
C CYS A 19 1.77 0.41 10.71
N VAL A 20 1.55 1.16 9.62
CA VAL A 20 0.42 2.08 9.49
C VAL A 20 -0.78 1.37 8.87
N TRP A 21 -0.66 0.92 7.63
CA TRP A 21 -1.72 0.19 6.93
C TRP A 21 -1.81 -1.26 7.38
N ARG A 22 -0.71 -1.83 7.88
CA ARG A 22 -0.62 -3.22 8.37
C ARG A 22 -1.08 -4.25 7.32
N VAL A 23 -0.84 -3.97 6.04
CA VAL A 23 -1.20 -4.81 4.88
C VAL A 23 -0.03 -5.67 4.39
N GLY A 24 1.07 -5.67 5.14
CA GLY A 24 2.25 -6.44 4.83
C GLY A 24 3.24 -6.52 5.97
N LEU A 25 4.36 -7.17 5.69
CA LEU A 25 5.44 -7.41 6.63
C LEU A 25 6.72 -6.77 6.09
N ARG A 26 7.46 -6.05 6.94
CA ARG A 26 8.84 -5.65 6.64
C ARG A 26 9.78 -6.73 7.15
N LEU A 27 10.71 -7.15 6.29
CA LEU A 27 11.84 -7.98 6.68
C LEU A 27 12.94 -7.09 7.27
N GLU A 28 13.55 -7.54 8.35
CA GLU A 28 14.57 -6.78 9.10
C GLU A 28 15.86 -7.61 9.28
N GLY A 29 17.01 -6.93 9.35
CA GLY A 29 18.32 -7.54 9.57
C GLY A 29 18.99 -8.10 8.30
N GLU A 30 20.10 -8.81 8.49
CA GLU A 30 20.70 -9.66 7.44
C GLU A 30 19.79 -10.86 7.22
N LEU A 31 19.08 -10.94 6.08
CA LEU A 31 18.25 -12.11 5.81
C LEU A 31 18.91 -13.09 4.84
N GLY A 32 19.13 -14.28 5.36
CA GLY A 32 19.35 -15.48 4.57
C GLY A 32 18.05 -16.12 4.09
N ARG A 33 18.19 -17.23 3.37
CA ARG A 33 17.09 -18.02 2.79
C ARG A 33 15.97 -18.35 3.78
N GLU A 34 16.33 -18.74 5.01
CA GLU A 34 15.37 -19.11 6.06
C GLU A 34 14.51 -17.91 6.51
N GLY A 35 15.12 -16.74 6.65
CA GLY A 35 14.41 -15.51 7.02
C GLY A 35 13.37 -15.11 5.97
N VAL A 36 13.75 -15.23 4.70
CA VAL A 36 12.83 -15.00 3.57
C VAL A 36 11.71 -16.02 3.57
N GLU A 37 12.00 -17.32 3.69
CA GLU A 37 10.98 -18.37 3.72
C GLU A 37 9.96 -18.13 4.86
N LYS A 38 10.45 -17.84 6.07
CA LYS A 38 9.60 -17.56 7.23
C LYS A 38 8.70 -16.35 6.99
N GLY A 39 9.26 -15.27 6.42
CA GLY A 39 8.52 -14.06 6.06
C GLY A 39 7.40 -14.35 5.05
N VAL A 40 7.71 -15.08 3.98
CA VAL A 40 6.73 -15.46 2.96
C VAL A 40 5.65 -16.36 3.55
N ARG A 41 6.02 -17.40 4.31
CA ARG A 41 5.06 -18.33 4.92
C ARG A 41 4.11 -17.61 5.88
N ARG A 42 4.61 -16.66 6.67
CA ARG A 42 3.81 -15.84 7.59
C ARG A 42 2.75 -15.01 6.86
N VAL A 43 3.11 -14.40 5.73
CA VAL A 43 2.18 -13.60 4.92
C VAL A 43 1.22 -14.49 4.12
N MET A 44 1.66 -15.63 3.60
CA MET A 44 0.85 -16.46 2.70
C MET A 44 -0.09 -17.39 3.46
N VAL A 45 0.40 -18.08 4.49
CA VAL A 45 -0.32 -19.19 5.15
C VAL A 45 -0.73 -18.86 6.59
N GLY A 46 0.02 -17.98 7.28
CA GLY A 46 -0.24 -17.64 8.67
C GLY A 46 -1.53 -16.85 8.89
N GLU A 47 -2.11 -16.96 10.10
CA GLU A 47 -3.28 -16.19 10.54
C GLU A 47 -3.04 -14.67 10.44
N GLU A 48 -1.83 -14.21 10.76
CA GLU A 48 -1.46 -12.81 10.57
C GLU A 48 -1.54 -12.38 9.10
N GLY A 49 -1.14 -13.26 8.18
CA GLY A 49 -1.27 -13.06 6.75
C GLY A 49 -2.73 -12.97 6.29
N ARG A 50 -3.65 -13.72 6.91
CA ARG A 50 -5.10 -13.59 6.67
C ARG A 50 -5.58 -12.19 7.06
N ALA A 51 -5.26 -11.72 8.26
CA ALA A 51 -5.64 -10.38 8.71
C ALA A 51 -5.02 -9.26 7.85
N MET A 52 -3.78 -9.45 7.34
CA MET A 52 -3.17 -8.52 6.37
C MET A 52 -3.94 -8.46 5.06
N ARG A 53 -4.40 -9.61 4.54
CA ARG A 53 -5.20 -9.68 3.30
C ARG A 53 -6.57 -9.04 3.47
N GLU A 54 -7.25 -9.25 4.59
CA GLU A 54 -8.52 -8.59 4.89
C GLU A 54 -8.38 -7.07 4.86
N ARG A 55 -7.37 -6.53 5.57
CA ARG A 55 -7.06 -5.09 5.52
C ARG A 55 -6.70 -4.60 4.12
N ALA A 56 -5.98 -5.40 3.33
CA ALA A 56 -5.66 -5.05 1.96
C ALA A 56 -6.91 -5.00 1.07
N MET A 57 -7.88 -5.90 1.27
CA MET A 57 -9.15 -5.89 0.54
C MET A 57 -10.02 -4.71 0.94
N ASP A 58 -10.09 -4.35 2.21
CA ASP A 58 -10.79 -3.14 2.66
C ASP A 58 -10.13 -1.88 2.13
N PHE A 59 -8.79 -1.85 2.10
CA PHE A 59 -8.07 -0.72 1.53
C PHE A 59 -8.29 -0.60 0.01
N LYS A 60 -8.34 -1.72 -0.71
CA LYS A 60 -8.72 -1.77 -2.12
C LYS A 60 -10.11 -1.18 -2.34
N ARG A 61 -11.12 -1.60 -1.57
CA ARG A 61 -12.49 -1.06 -1.69
C ARG A 61 -12.53 0.45 -1.52
N ARG A 62 -11.84 0.98 -0.51
CA ARG A 62 -11.75 2.43 -0.28
C ARG A 62 -11.11 3.19 -1.45
N ILE A 63 -10.16 2.58 -2.15
CA ILE A 63 -9.56 3.15 -3.35
C ILE A 63 -10.53 3.10 -4.52
N GLU A 64 -11.25 1.97 -4.69
CA GLU A 64 -12.29 1.86 -5.73
C GLU A 64 -13.39 2.90 -5.51
N ASP A 65 -13.84 3.10 -4.26
CA ASP A 65 -14.83 4.12 -3.90
C ASP A 65 -14.34 5.54 -4.20
N SER A 66 -13.05 5.83 -3.96
CA SER A 66 -12.49 7.17 -4.22
C SER A 66 -12.32 7.48 -5.70
N LEU A 67 -12.33 6.46 -6.56
CA LEU A 67 -12.25 6.56 -8.02
C LEU A 67 -13.62 6.60 -8.71
N MET A 68 -14.73 6.42 -7.98
CA MET A 68 -16.07 6.59 -8.54
C MET A 68 -16.32 8.04 -8.99
N GLU A 69 -17.38 8.29 -9.75
CA GLU A 69 -17.68 9.61 -10.34
C GLU A 69 -17.75 10.74 -9.29
N ASP A 70 -18.37 10.47 -8.14
CA ASP A 70 -18.43 11.37 -6.98
C ASP A 70 -17.32 11.10 -5.94
N GLY A 71 -16.32 10.29 -6.31
CA GLY A 71 -15.21 9.90 -5.46
C GLY A 71 -14.22 11.05 -5.26
N SER A 72 -13.52 11.03 -4.13
CA SER A 72 -12.58 12.10 -3.78
C SER A 72 -11.43 12.24 -4.79
N CYS A 73 -10.92 11.13 -5.33
CA CYS A 73 -9.84 11.17 -6.31
C CYS A 73 -10.31 11.75 -7.65
N SER A 74 -11.49 11.35 -8.10
CA SER A 74 -12.13 11.89 -9.32
C SER A 74 -12.39 13.38 -9.18
N SER A 75 -12.87 13.81 -8.00
CA SER A 75 -13.10 15.21 -7.67
C SER A 75 -11.80 16.02 -7.71
N SER A 76 -10.75 15.56 -7.03
CA SER A 76 -9.44 16.24 -7.06
C SER A 76 -8.82 16.29 -8.45
N LEU A 77 -9.02 15.24 -9.27
CA LEU A 77 -8.56 15.25 -10.66
C LEU A 77 -9.32 16.29 -11.49
N LYS A 78 -10.65 16.37 -11.32
CA LYS A 78 -11.47 17.38 -11.99
C LYS A 78 -11.04 18.80 -11.60
N GLU A 79 -10.84 19.07 -10.32
CA GLU A 79 -10.32 20.35 -9.82
C GLU A 79 -8.96 20.71 -10.45
N LEU A 80 -8.07 19.72 -10.58
CA LEU A 80 -6.78 19.91 -11.25
C LEU A 80 -6.96 20.26 -12.73
N VAL A 81 -7.87 19.59 -13.44
CA VAL A 81 -8.15 19.89 -14.86
C VAL A 81 -8.74 21.29 -15.00
N ASP A 82 -9.75 21.64 -14.20
CA ASP A 82 -10.39 22.96 -14.21
C ASP A 82 -9.35 24.06 -13.93
N LEU A 83 -8.44 23.83 -12.98
CA LEU A 83 -7.32 24.74 -12.70
C LEU A 83 -6.41 24.92 -13.92
N ILE A 84 -6.00 23.83 -14.58
CA ILE A 84 -5.14 23.91 -15.77
C ILE A 84 -5.85 24.68 -16.90
N MET A 85 -7.14 24.41 -17.13
CA MET A 85 -7.92 25.06 -18.17
C MET A 85 -8.09 26.56 -17.91
N SER A 86 -8.15 26.99 -16.65
CA SER A 86 -8.24 28.42 -16.29
C SER A 86 -7.02 29.26 -16.71
N PHE A 87 -5.91 28.63 -17.12
CA PHE A 87 -4.73 29.34 -17.66
C PHE A 87 -4.72 29.42 -19.19
N ILE A 88 -5.67 28.77 -19.87
CA ILE A 88 -5.73 28.68 -21.34
C ILE A 88 -6.82 29.61 -21.92
N ASP A 89 -7.83 29.95 -21.13
CA ASP A 89 -8.82 31.00 -21.40
C ASP A 89 -8.32 32.40 -20.99
#